data_AF-A0A1V8S8X0-F1
#
_entry.id   AF-A0A1V8S8X0-F1
#
_cell.length_a   1.000
_cell.length_b   1.000
_cell.length_c   1.000
_cell.angle_alpha   90.00
_cell.angle_beta   90.00
_cell.angle_gamma   90.00
#
_symmetry.space_group_name_H-M   'P 1'
#
loop_
_entity.id
_entity.type
_entity.pdbx_description
1 polymer ?
#
loop_
_entity_poly.entity_id
_entity_poly.type
_entity_poly.pdbx_seq_one_letter_code
_entity_poly.pdbx_strand_id
1 'polypeptide(L)'
;MAMQTIADGVQRLVDHVFLPPKLPLRADEASEVALIDTTIEAMNSLANMVLPGLVPAALVNAVTLLTNLKAVNSRPGGKTDETELHRILIALQPGQMLAVKVSAQNAAILVTRKPQVLIFEEFELSPQNKAVIATKGRLIRTFPGLAVAVKADLLTQSDFSSMVASTIATMCPQKVPGMQPKSKKAGTDHDEHRDTTKPAMVSELLFGVLRGIGESIPVSTISKHTRDEVLYHCAESPWQRSPMSLLVRVALQLVISRSPDGSYELYKEVIVFVMTHLLGKASHLPTETIYVMKAKVHWRLQKLSGAGPPTLPSSVYTNINSTLQHASDTVSARWATIQRQDARDMQLDDLATLDFEEDTLVALPALDEYIRATLSRQHDSLRPCFLPCSQTIAHNLDGLPNLPGNNSEDPPHAAVNLMRFE
;
A
#
# COMPACT_ATOMS: atom_id res chain seq x y z
N MET A 1 20.67 -9.65 18.79
CA MET A 1 19.47 -9.18 19.51
C MET A 1 19.28 -7.66 19.38
N ALA A 2 20.20 -6.81 19.86
CA ALA A 2 20.05 -5.35 19.80
C ALA A 2 19.87 -4.75 18.39
N MET A 3 20.66 -5.20 17.40
CA MET A 3 20.51 -4.72 16.00
C MET A 3 19.16 -5.11 15.38
N GLN A 4 18.58 -6.24 15.79
CA GLN A 4 17.30 -6.71 15.30
C GLN A 4 16.15 -5.89 15.90
N THR A 5 16.23 -5.55 17.20
CA THR A 5 15.28 -4.64 17.86
C THR A 5 15.30 -3.23 17.25
N ILE A 6 16.48 -2.73 16.86
CA ILE A 6 16.60 -1.44 16.16
C ILE A 6 15.97 -1.52 14.76
N ALA A 7 16.25 -2.59 14.02
CA ALA A 7 15.67 -2.81 12.70
C ALA A 7 14.14 -2.90 12.73
N ASP A 8 13.59 -3.61 13.70
CA ASP A 8 12.14 -3.75 13.89
C ASP A 8 11.50 -2.39 14.22
N GLY A 9 12.18 -1.57 15.04
CA GLY A 9 11.73 -0.21 15.36
C GLY A 9 11.69 0.73 14.15
N VAL A 10 12.73 0.72 13.31
CA VAL A 10 12.77 1.55 12.09
C VAL A 10 11.77 1.04 11.05
N GLN A 11 11.68 -0.27 10.82
CA GLN A 11 10.71 -0.85 9.89
C GLN A 11 9.27 -0.46 10.26
N ARG A 12 8.93 -0.50 11.55
CA ARG A 12 7.62 -0.07 12.04
C ARG A 12 7.31 1.40 11.70
N LEU A 13 8.28 2.31 11.85
CA LEU A 13 8.11 3.71 11.45
C LEU A 13 7.90 3.83 9.93
N VAL A 14 8.63 3.03 9.14
CA VAL A 14 8.48 2.97 7.69
C VAL A 14 7.08 2.53 7.29
N ASP A 15 6.50 1.54 7.96
CA ASP A 15 5.15 1.06 7.66
C ASP A 15 4.12 2.19 7.80
N HIS A 16 4.24 3.02 8.85
CA HIS A 16 3.31 4.13 9.11
C HIS A 16 3.59 5.39 8.27
N VAL A 17 4.84 5.69 7.90
CA VAL A 17 5.20 6.90 7.14
C VAL A 17 5.20 6.66 5.64
N PHE A 18 5.82 5.57 5.20
CA PHE A 18 6.04 5.23 3.81
C PHE A 18 4.96 4.35 3.22
N LEU A 19 4.22 3.56 4.01
CA LEU A 19 3.22 2.62 3.52
C LEU A 19 3.76 1.77 2.35
N PRO A 20 4.81 0.94 2.60
CA PRO A 20 5.36 0.06 1.58
C PRO A 20 4.29 -0.94 1.07
N PRO A 21 4.50 -1.58 -0.09
CA PRO A 21 3.52 -2.53 -0.64
C PRO A 21 3.18 -3.69 0.31
N LYS A 22 4.16 -4.17 1.08
CA LYS A 22 3.97 -5.21 2.09
C LYS A 22 3.85 -4.54 3.46
N LEU A 23 2.65 -4.56 4.02
CA LEU A 23 2.34 -4.03 5.35
C LEU A 23 2.07 -5.17 6.34
N PRO A 24 2.17 -4.90 7.65
CA PRO A 24 1.78 -5.87 8.65
C PRO A 24 0.29 -6.22 8.54
N LEU A 25 -0.06 -7.40 9.04
CA LEU A 25 -1.42 -7.96 8.97
C LEU A 25 -2.07 -8.09 10.36
N ARG A 26 -1.47 -7.46 11.36
CA ARG A 26 -1.90 -7.46 12.77
C ARG A 26 -1.75 -6.06 13.35
N ALA A 27 -2.61 -5.71 14.29
CA ALA A 27 -2.54 -4.42 14.99
C ALA A 27 -1.15 -4.14 15.57
N ASP A 28 -0.76 -2.87 15.49
CA ASP A 28 0.48 -2.38 16.07
C ASP A 28 0.21 -1.83 17.47
N GLU A 29 0.45 -2.67 18.48
CA GLU A 29 0.20 -2.37 19.89
C GLU A 29 1.35 -1.58 20.55
N ALA A 30 2.46 -1.34 19.83
CA ALA A 30 3.61 -0.66 20.40
C ALA A 30 3.37 0.86 20.52
N SER A 31 4.14 1.52 21.39
CA SER A 31 3.98 2.96 21.64
C SER A 31 4.24 3.80 20.38
N GLU A 32 3.32 4.69 20.03
CA GLU A 32 3.47 5.60 18.89
C GLU A 32 4.45 6.76 19.16
N VAL A 33 4.99 6.87 20.38
CA VAL A 33 5.94 7.94 20.78
C VAL A 33 7.16 8.00 19.85
N ALA A 34 7.63 6.86 19.35
CA ALA A 34 8.75 6.79 18.41
C ALA A 34 8.51 7.59 17.11
N LEU A 35 7.25 7.73 16.66
CA LEU A 35 6.89 8.57 15.50
C LEU A 35 7.09 10.04 15.83
N ILE A 36 6.72 10.46 17.04
CA ILE A 36 6.90 11.84 17.50
C ILE A 36 8.39 12.12 17.67
N ASP A 37 9.13 11.24 18.34
CA ASP A 37 10.56 11.37 18.58
C ASP A 37 11.36 11.49 17.28
N THR A 38 11.11 10.58 16.34
CA THR A 38 11.77 10.64 15.02
C THR A 38 11.46 11.94 14.28
N THR A 39 10.24 12.47 14.43
CA THR A 39 9.85 13.74 13.82
C THR A 39 10.53 14.92 14.52
N ILE A 40 10.61 14.93 15.86
CA ILE A 40 11.34 15.95 16.63
C ILE A 40 12.82 15.95 16.25
N GLU A 41 13.45 14.78 16.21
CA GLU A 41 14.85 14.64 15.81
C GLU A 41 15.10 15.18 14.40
N ALA A 42 14.21 14.86 13.45
CA ALA A 42 14.28 15.41 12.10
C ALA A 42 14.10 16.93 12.10
N MET A 43 13.13 17.47 12.84
CA MET A 43 12.89 18.91 12.90
C MET A 43 14.06 19.68 13.55
N ASN A 44 14.67 19.13 14.59
CA ASN A 44 15.87 19.69 15.21
C ASN A 44 17.07 19.63 14.25
N SER A 45 17.23 18.51 13.54
CA SER A 45 18.26 18.39 12.50
C SER A 45 18.06 19.40 11.38
N LEU A 46 16.82 19.67 10.98
CA LEU A 46 16.48 20.69 10.00
C LEU A 46 16.83 22.09 10.52
N ALA A 47 16.41 22.43 11.73
CA ALA A 47 16.68 23.73 12.34
C ALA A 47 18.20 24.01 12.43
N ASN A 48 19.00 22.99 12.73
CA ASN A 48 20.47 23.11 12.78
C ASN A 48 21.13 23.32 11.40
N MET A 49 20.46 22.96 10.30
CA MET A 49 20.96 23.21 8.94
C MET A 49 20.59 24.61 8.42
N VAL A 50 19.65 25.27 9.08
CA VAL A 50 19.28 26.66 8.81
C VAL A 50 20.18 27.56 9.66
N LEU A 51 20.70 28.64 9.07
CA LEU A 51 21.60 29.54 9.78
C LEU A 51 20.94 30.10 11.05
N PRO A 52 21.69 30.21 12.17
CA PRO A 52 21.18 30.84 13.38
C PRO A 52 20.63 32.24 13.10
N GLY A 53 19.42 32.53 13.58
CA GLY A 53 18.71 33.80 13.33
C GLY A 53 17.89 33.85 12.03
N LEU A 54 18.01 32.86 11.15
CA LEU A 54 17.18 32.71 9.94
C LEU A 54 16.18 31.55 10.04
N VAL A 55 16.10 30.87 11.19
CA VAL A 55 15.13 29.80 11.42
C VAL A 55 13.73 30.42 11.43
N PRO A 56 12.81 30.01 10.54
CA PRO A 56 11.43 30.50 10.57
C PRO A 56 10.78 30.20 11.92
N ALA A 57 10.04 31.16 12.48
CA ALA A 57 9.19 31.00 13.64
C ALA A 57 8.20 29.84 13.45
N ALA A 58 7.73 29.60 12.22
CA ALA A 58 6.97 28.41 11.86
C ALA A 58 7.65 27.09 12.24
N LEU A 59 8.96 26.95 12.05
CA LEU A 59 9.70 25.74 12.42
C LEU A 59 9.88 25.62 13.94
N VAL A 60 10.14 26.74 14.62
CA VAL A 60 10.22 26.77 16.09
C VAL A 60 8.88 26.36 16.70
N ASN A 61 7.77 26.94 16.24
CA ASN A 61 6.42 26.60 16.68
C ASN A 61 6.09 25.13 16.41
N ALA A 62 6.53 24.58 15.27
CA ALA A 62 6.36 23.17 14.95
C ALA A 62 7.12 22.24 15.92
N VAL A 63 8.37 22.56 16.26
CA VAL A 63 9.15 21.81 17.26
C VAL A 63 8.50 21.89 18.64
N THR A 64 8.06 23.09 19.06
CA THR A 64 7.35 23.28 20.33
C THR A 64 6.06 22.45 20.36
N LEU A 65 5.26 22.47 19.28
CA LEU A 65 4.04 21.68 19.18
C LEU A 65 4.31 20.18 19.34
N LEU A 66 5.33 19.65 18.68
CA LEU A 66 5.68 18.22 18.77
C LEU A 66 6.19 17.85 20.16
N THR A 67 7.00 18.72 20.77
CA THR A 67 7.54 18.53 22.11
C THR A 67 6.40 18.49 23.14
N ASN A 68 5.45 19.42 23.02
CA ASN A 68 4.26 19.46 23.87
C ASN A 68 3.36 18.23 23.63
N LEU A 69 3.13 17.83 22.37
CA LEU A 69 2.39 16.61 22.05
C LEU A 69 3.02 15.37 22.71
N LYS A 70 4.35 15.24 22.65
CA LYS A 70 5.08 14.16 23.33
C LYS A 70 4.88 14.20 24.85
N ALA A 71 5.04 15.37 25.47
CA ALA A 71 4.91 15.53 26.92
C ALA A 71 3.49 15.21 27.39
N VAL A 72 2.47 15.71 26.67
CA VAL A 72 1.07 15.45 26.97
C VAL A 72 0.71 13.98 26.75
N ASN A 73 1.20 13.32 25.71
CA ASN A 73 0.91 11.91 25.45
C ASN A 73 2.01 10.95 25.99
N SER A 74 2.62 11.30 27.12
CA SER A 74 3.79 10.59 27.69
C SER A 74 3.46 9.32 28.48
N ARG A 75 2.21 9.10 28.88
CA ARG A 75 1.82 7.91 29.66
C ARG A 75 1.84 6.63 28.80
N PRO A 76 1.95 5.43 29.41
CA PRO A 76 2.01 4.16 28.69
C PRO A 76 0.89 4.00 27.64
N GLY A 77 1.28 3.58 26.44
CA GLY A 77 0.37 3.47 25.29
C GLY A 77 0.01 4.82 24.64
N GLY A 78 0.79 5.88 24.89
CA GLY A 78 0.53 7.22 24.34
C GLY A 78 -0.66 7.92 24.98
N LYS A 79 -0.99 7.56 26.23
CA LYS A 79 -2.11 8.14 26.98
C LYS A 79 -1.78 9.55 27.45
N THR A 80 -2.82 10.35 27.65
CA THR A 80 -2.70 11.73 28.11
C THR A 80 -2.25 11.78 29.58
N ASP A 81 -1.20 12.56 29.85
CA ASP A 81 -0.80 12.98 31.18
C ASP A 81 -1.53 14.27 31.56
N GLU A 82 -2.40 14.18 32.56
CA GLU A 82 -3.21 15.29 33.04
C GLU A 82 -2.37 16.46 33.56
N THR A 83 -1.31 16.18 34.31
CA THR A 83 -0.45 17.19 34.92
C THR A 83 0.31 17.97 33.86
N GLU A 84 0.90 17.27 32.88
CA GLU A 84 1.60 17.91 31.77
C GLU A 84 0.63 18.68 30.87
N LEU A 85 -0.56 18.13 30.59
CA LEU A 85 -1.59 18.83 29.83
C LEU A 85 -2.01 20.13 30.52
N HIS A 86 -2.31 20.08 31.81
CA HIS A 86 -2.67 21.26 32.59
C HIS A 86 -1.54 22.30 32.57
N ARG A 87 -0.31 21.87 32.88
CA ARG A 87 0.87 22.73 32.93
C ARG A 87 1.15 23.42 31.59
N ILE A 88 1.04 22.69 30.48
CA ILE A 88 1.27 23.24 29.14
C ILE A 88 0.13 24.16 28.72
N LEU A 89 -1.12 23.82 29.05
CA LEU A 89 -2.29 24.63 28.71
C LEU A 89 -2.23 26.02 29.34
N ILE A 90 -1.87 26.12 30.63
CA ILE A 90 -1.73 27.42 31.33
C ILE A 90 -0.51 28.22 30.84
N ALA A 91 0.54 27.53 30.38
CA ALA A 91 1.77 28.17 29.91
C ALA A 91 1.73 28.57 28.42
N LEU A 92 0.64 28.25 27.71
CA LEU A 92 0.52 28.45 26.27
C LEU A 92 0.52 29.93 25.90
N GLN A 93 1.54 30.36 25.14
CA GLN A 93 1.72 31.76 24.75
C GLN A 93 0.97 32.11 23.45
N PRO A 94 0.59 33.38 23.24
CA PRO A 94 0.00 33.81 21.97
C PRO A 94 0.85 33.41 20.75
N GLY A 95 0.20 32.81 19.76
CA GLY A 95 0.84 32.26 18.57
C GLY A 95 1.19 30.77 18.67
N GLN A 96 1.19 30.18 19.88
CA GLN A 96 1.48 28.76 20.07
C GLN A 96 0.24 27.89 19.89
N MET A 97 0.48 26.64 19.51
CA MET A 97 -0.52 25.60 19.34
C MET A 97 -0.10 24.36 20.13
N LEU A 98 -1.05 23.79 20.85
CA LEU A 98 -0.96 22.49 21.51
C LEU A 98 -1.75 21.46 20.69
N ALA A 99 -1.25 20.24 20.60
CA ALA A 99 -1.97 19.10 20.04
C ALA A 99 -2.07 17.98 21.09
N VAL A 100 -3.21 17.31 21.14
CA VAL A 100 -3.47 16.19 22.07
C VAL A 100 -4.15 15.06 21.33
N LYS A 101 -3.65 13.84 21.49
CA LYS A 101 -4.36 12.62 21.07
C LYS A 101 -5.26 12.11 22.19
N VAL A 102 -6.54 11.86 21.89
CA VAL A 102 -7.52 11.24 22.79
C VAL A 102 -7.81 9.83 22.28
N SER A 103 -7.00 8.85 22.71
CA SER A 103 -6.87 7.57 22.01
C SER A 103 -8.14 6.71 22.02
N ALA A 104 -8.82 6.55 23.15
CA ALA A 104 -10.05 5.75 23.23
C ALA A 104 -11.22 6.38 22.47
N GLN A 105 -11.20 7.71 22.26
CA GLN A 105 -12.25 8.45 21.53
C GLN A 105 -11.91 8.65 20.05
N ASN A 106 -10.81 8.09 19.52
CA ASN A 106 -10.44 8.26 18.11
C ASN A 106 -10.40 9.73 17.64
N ALA A 107 -10.00 10.65 18.51
CA ALA A 107 -10.05 12.07 18.26
C ALA A 107 -8.73 12.75 18.60
N ALA A 108 -8.47 13.88 17.94
CA ALA A 108 -7.44 14.81 18.32
C ALA A 108 -8.05 16.17 18.65
N ILE A 109 -7.41 16.86 19.58
CA ILE A 109 -7.75 18.22 19.98
C ILE A 109 -6.54 19.09 19.69
N LEU A 110 -6.75 20.24 19.05
CA LEU A 110 -5.79 21.31 18.94
C LEU A 110 -6.26 22.48 19.79
N VAL A 111 -5.33 23.14 20.48
CA VAL A 111 -5.60 24.37 21.23
C VAL A 111 -4.64 25.43 20.72
N THR A 112 -5.15 26.46 20.07
CA THR A 112 -4.36 27.60 19.58
C THR A 112 -4.60 28.82 20.47
N ARG A 113 -3.54 29.38 21.03
CA ARG A 113 -3.62 30.65 21.78
C ARG A 113 -3.51 31.83 20.81
N LYS A 114 -4.58 32.61 20.69
CA LYS A 114 -4.56 33.97 20.12
C LYS A 114 -4.54 34.99 21.27
N PRO A 115 -4.27 36.30 21.08
CA PRO A 115 -4.07 37.21 22.20
C PRO A 115 -5.27 37.31 23.17
N GLN A 116 -6.51 37.22 22.70
CA GLN A 116 -7.71 37.34 23.54
C GLN A 116 -8.51 36.03 23.68
N VAL A 117 -8.25 35.03 22.83
CA VAL A 117 -9.04 33.79 22.78
C VAL A 117 -8.18 32.54 22.72
N LEU A 118 -8.72 31.44 23.22
CA LEU A 118 -8.26 30.09 22.95
C LEU A 118 -9.18 29.47 21.92
N ILE A 119 -8.60 28.97 20.84
CA ILE A 119 -9.34 28.26 19.81
C ILE A 119 -9.11 26.77 20.01
N PHE A 120 -10.16 26.07 20.41
CA PHE A 120 -10.22 24.62 20.46
C PHE A 120 -10.71 24.10 19.12
N GLU A 121 -9.98 23.16 18.54
CA GLU A 121 -10.35 22.49 17.30
C GLU A 121 -10.30 20.98 17.53
N GLU A 122 -11.21 20.21 16.94
CA GLU A 122 -11.14 18.75 16.98
C GLU A 122 -11.29 18.11 15.62
N PHE A 123 -10.78 16.89 15.50
CA PHE A 123 -11.05 16.02 14.38
C PHE A 123 -10.85 14.53 14.70
N GLU A 124 -11.54 13.70 13.94
CA GLU A 124 -11.39 12.25 13.94
C GLU A 124 -10.01 11.81 13.42
N LEU A 125 -9.37 10.84 14.08
CA LEU A 125 -8.04 10.35 13.67
C LEU A 125 -8.11 9.19 12.67
N SER A 126 -8.85 8.14 12.96
CA SER A 126 -8.96 6.96 12.10
C SER A 126 -10.37 6.82 11.54
N PRO A 127 -10.53 6.74 10.21
CA PRO A 127 -11.84 6.52 9.62
C PRO A 127 -12.35 5.09 9.91
N GLN A 128 -13.66 4.90 9.81
CA GLN A 128 -14.26 3.56 9.92
C GLN A 128 -13.72 2.60 8.86
N ASN A 129 -13.60 1.31 9.23
CA ASN A 129 -13.11 0.26 8.35
C ASN A 129 -13.87 0.20 7.02
N LYS A 130 -15.20 0.34 7.08
CA LYS A 130 -16.06 0.38 5.89
C LYS A 130 -15.66 1.51 4.93
N ALA A 131 -15.37 2.70 5.45
CA ALA A 131 -14.98 3.83 4.63
C ALA A 131 -13.61 3.60 3.96
N VAL A 132 -12.66 2.98 4.69
CA VAL A 132 -11.35 2.61 4.12
C VAL A 132 -11.51 1.59 3.01
N ILE A 133 -12.21 0.48 3.27
CA ILE A 133 -12.35 -0.65 2.33
C ILE A 133 -13.14 -0.25 1.08
N ALA A 134 -14.19 0.57 1.24
CA ALA A 134 -15.03 0.98 0.11
C ALA A 134 -14.37 2.04 -0.79
N THR A 135 -13.37 2.77 -0.30
CA THR A 135 -12.76 3.87 -1.04
C THR A 135 -11.81 3.37 -2.11
N LYS A 136 -12.11 3.68 -3.38
CA LYS A 136 -11.15 3.54 -4.47
C LYS A 136 -10.16 4.72 -4.43
N GLY A 137 -8.87 4.44 -4.25
CA GLY A 137 -7.82 5.46 -4.30
C GLY A 137 -7.49 6.07 -2.92
N ARG A 138 -8.00 7.27 -2.62
CA ARG A 138 -7.68 8.00 -1.38
C ARG A 138 -8.93 8.60 -0.76
N LEU A 139 -9.06 8.44 0.56
CA LEU A 139 -10.14 9.06 1.31
C LEU A 139 -9.84 10.55 1.46
N ILE A 140 -10.77 11.41 1.07
CA ILE A 140 -10.62 12.87 1.22
C ILE A 140 -11.23 13.24 2.56
N ARG A 141 -10.40 13.81 3.45
CA ARG A 141 -10.81 14.21 4.79
C ARG A 141 -10.41 15.65 5.03
N THR A 142 -11.28 16.39 5.70
CA THR A 142 -11.11 17.82 6.01
C THR A 142 -10.84 17.98 7.50
N PHE A 143 -9.88 18.84 7.84
CA PHE A 143 -9.41 19.05 9.20
C PHE A 143 -9.23 20.54 9.50
N PRO A 144 -9.58 21.01 10.71
CA PRO A 144 -10.37 20.30 11.73
C PRO A 144 -11.85 20.13 11.30
N GLY A 145 -12.59 19.33 12.06
CA GLY A 145 -14.03 19.12 11.89
C GLY A 145 -14.87 20.17 12.63
N LEU A 146 -14.52 20.50 13.87
CA LEU A 146 -15.19 21.53 14.67
C LEU A 146 -14.18 22.53 15.25
N ALA A 147 -14.67 23.74 15.53
CA ALA A 147 -13.90 24.76 16.24
C ALA A 147 -14.78 25.60 17.17
N VAL A 148 -14.20 25.93 18.34
CA VAL A 148 -14.82 26.74 19.39
C VAL A 148 -13.79 27.73 19.93
N ALA A 149 -14.16 29.01 19.99
CA ALA A 149 -13.37 30.03 20.65
C ALA A 149 -13.90 30.25 22.08
N VAL A 150 -13.00 30.27 23.06
CA VAL A 150 -13.30 30.68 24.44
C VAL A 150 -12.39 31.83 24.84
N LYS A 151 -12.81 32.66 25.80
CA LYS A 151 -11.98 33.76 26.32
C LYS A 151 -10.70 33.21 26.92
N ALA A 152 -9.57 33.82 26.60
CA ALA A 152 -8.30 33.31 27.09
C ALA A 152 -8.02 33.61 28.56
N ASP A 153 -8.71 34.59 29.14
CA ASP A 153 -8.64 34.88 30.58
C ASP A 153 -9.09 33.68 31.41
N LEU A 154 -9.87 32.75 30.83
CA LEU A 154 -10.22 31.48 31.47
C LEU A 154 -8.99 30.62 31.82
N LEU A 155 -7.84 30.79 31.16
CA LEU A 155 -6.60 30.10 31.57
C LEU A 155 -6.09 30.53 32.95
N THR A 156 -6.44 31.74 33.38
CA THR A 156 -6.07 32.24 34.72
C THR A 156 -6.99 31.69 35.81
N GLN A 157 -8.15 31.15 35.42
CA GLN A 157 -9.08 30.50 36.32
C GLN A 157 -8.67 29.03 36.47
N SER A 158 -8.25 28.64 37.68
CA SER A 158 -7.78 27.28 37.98
C SER A 158 -8.77 26.20 37.56
N ASP A 159 -10.07 26.49 37.68
CA ASP A 159 -11.12 25.50 37.50
C ASP A 159 -11.32 25.14 36.02
N PHE A 160 -11.17 26.09 35.10
CA PHE A 160 -11.35 25.84 33.68
C PHE A 160 -10.21 24.99 33.12
N SER A 161 -8.95 25.38 33.34
CA SER A 161 -7.80 24.61 32.86
C SER A 161 -7.75 23.21 33.47
N SER A 162 -8.09 23.08 34.77
CA SER A 162 -8.18 21.79 35.45
C SER A 162 -9.30 20.93 34.88
N MET A 163 -10.49 21.50 34.66
CA MET A 163 -11.62 20.80 34.04
C MET A 163 -11.25 20.27 32.66
N VAL A 164 -10.64 21.10 31.80
CA VAL A 164 -10.24 20.69 30.44
C VAL A 164 -9.19 19.57 30.50
N ALA A 165 -8.14 19.75 31.31
CA ALA A 165 -7.07 18.77 31.42
C ALA A 165 -7.59 17.42 31.96
N SER A 166 -8.37 17.46 33.05
CA SER A 166 -8.93 16.27 33.69
C SER A 166 -9.93 15.55 32.78
N THR A 167 -10.78 16.29 32.08
CA THR A 167 -11.75 15.71 31.14
C THR A 167 -11.05 15.00 29.99
N ILE A 168 -10.05 15.64 29.36
CA ILE A 168 -9.30 15.03 28.25
C ILE A 168 -8.49 13.82 28.74
N ALA A 169 -7.83 13.93 29.89
CA ALA A 169 -7.07 12.84 30.48
C ALA A 169 -7.95 11.64 30.85
N THR A 170 -9.18 11.89 31.29
CA THR A 170 -10.20 10.87 31.58
C THR A 170 -10.72 10.21 30.30
N MET A 171 -11.04 11.00 29.27
CA MET A 171 -11.53 10.50 27.98
C MET A 171 -10.48 9.71 27.20
N CYS A 172 -9.19 9.99 27.41
CA CYS A 172 -8.11 9.38 26.64
C CYS A 172 -8.04 7.83 26.79
N PRO A 173 -8.07 7.24 28.00
CA PRO A 173 -8.08 5.79 28.18
C PRO A 173 -9.48 5.15 28.27
N GLN A 174 -10.53 5.90 28.60
CA GLN A 174 -11.84 5.32 28.92
C GLN A 174 -12.67 5.02 27.68
N LYS A 175 -13.02 3.76 27.45
CA LYS A 175 -14.01 3.40 26.42
C LYS A 175 -15.41 3.78 26.89
N VAL A 176 -16.23 4.35 26.00
CA VAL A 176 -17.61 4.73 26.32
C VAL A 176 -18.60 3.80 25.61
N PRO A 177 -19.55 3.19 26.35
CA PRO A 177 -20.59 2.36 25.76
C PRO A 177 -21.37 3.08 24.65
N GLY A 178 -21.67 2.38 23.56
CA GLY A 178 -22.41 2.95 22.41
C GLY A 178 -21.56 3.76 21.42
N MET A 179 -20.28 4.01 21.71
CA MET A 179 -19.36 4.68 20.78
C MET A 179 -18.69 3.73 19.79
N GLN A 180 -18.69 2.43 20.09
CA GLN A 180 -18.23 1.41 19.15
C GLN A 180 -19.30 1.14 18.08
N PRO A 181 -18.92 1.02 16.80
CA PRO A 181 -19.80 0.47 15.78
C PRO A 181 -20.30 -0.91 16.18
N LYS A 182 -21.51 -1.28 15.76
CA LYS A 182 -22.08 -2.60 16.04
C LYS A 182 -22.03 -3.48 14.80
N SER A 183 -21.79 -4.77 15.00
CA SER A 183 -21.90 -5.81 13.98
C SER A 183 -22.84 -6.91 14.45
N LYS A 184 -23.58 -7.48 13.51
CA LYS A 184 -24.52 -8.57 13.79
C LYS A 184 -23.76 -9.88 13.86
N LYS A 185 -23.74 -10.54 15.03
CA LYS A 185 -23.12 -11.84 15.27
C LYS A 185 -24.16 -12.78 15.85
N ALA A 186 -24.35 -13.95 15.24
CA ALA A 186 -25.36 -14.93 15.64
C ALA A 186 -26.80 -14.38 15.81
N GLY A 187 -27.16 -13.35 15.04
CA GLY A 187 -28.50 -12.73 15.08
C GLY A 187 -28.63 -11.53 16.02
N THR A 188 -27.66 -11.28 16.89
CA THR A 188 -27.64 -10.17 17.86
C THR A 188 -26.58 -9.13 17.49
N ASP A 189 -26.81 -7.87 17.87
CA ASP A 189 -25.85 -6.80 17.66
C ASP A 189 -24.83 -6.75 18.79
N HIS A 190 -23.55 -6.81 18.43
CA HIS A 190 -22.42 -6.71 19.35
C HIS A 190 -21.49 -5.58 18.94
N ASP A 191 -20.79 -5.01 19.90
CA ASP A 191 -19.74 -4.03 19.61
C ASP A 191 -18.66 -4.67 18.71
N GLU A 192 -18.35 -3.99 17.62
CA GLU A 192 -17.31 -4.39 16.70
C GLU A 192 -15.99 -3.78 17.12
N HIS A 193 -15.32 -4.44 18.06
CA HIS A 193 -14.05 -3.99 18.63
C HIS A 193 -12.89 -3.88 17.62
N ARG A 194 -13.05 -4.43 16.41
CA ARG A 194 -12.06 -4.31 15.32
C ARG A 194 -12.24 -3.04 14.47
N ASP A 195 -13.34 -2.30 14.66
CA ASP A 195 -13.59 -1.04 13.98
C ASP A 195 -13.20 0.16 14.86
N THR A 196 -13.24 1.36 14.30
CA THR A 196 -12.80 2.57 14.98
C THR A 196 -13.93 3.17 15.83
N THR A 197 -13.57 3.66 17.03
CA THR A 197 -14.51 4.36 17.91
C THR A 197 -15.02 5.64 17.24
N LYS A 198 -16.29 5.99 17.43
CA LYS A 198 -16.82 7.30 17.03
C LYS A 198 -16.22 8.42 17.90
N PRO A 199 -15.88 9.60 17.34
CA PRO A 199 -15.30 10.72 18.08
C PRO A 199 -16.31 11.53 18.91
N ALA A 200 -17.58 11.10 18.98
CA ALA A 200 -18.69 11.84 19.56
C ALA A 200 -18.47 12.30 21.01
N MET A 201 -17.72 11.55 21.82
CA MET A 201 -17.41 12.00 23.19
C MET A 201 -16.57 13.28 23.23
N VAL A 202 -15.71 13.49 22.23
CA VAL A 202 -14.98 14.75 22.08
C VAL A 202 -15.84 15.76 21.33
N SER A 203 -16.37 15.41 20.16
CA SER A 203 -17.06 16.36 19.27
C SER A 203 -18.44 16.82 19.78
N GLU A 204 -19.14 16.00 20.56
CA GLU A 204 -20.47 16.32 21.08
C GLU A 204 -20.44 16.70 22.56
N LEU A 205 -19.83 15.89 23.44
CA LEU A 205 -19.82 16.18 24.87
C LEU A 205 -18.83 17.30 25.23
N LEU A 206 -17.52 17.10 25.02
CA LEU A 206 -16.52 18.11 25.38
C LEU A 206 -16.73 19.41 24.59
N PHE A 207 -16.89 19.31 23.27
CA PHE A 207 -17.15 20.47 22.42
C PHE A 207 -18.56 21.07 22.62
N GLY A 208 -19.51 20.30 23.16
CA GLY A 208 -20.79 20.84 23.67
C GLY A 208 -20.59 21.74 24.88
N VAL A 209 -19.81 21.28 25.87
CA VAL A 209 -19.45 22.09 27.05
C VAL A 209 -18.68 23.34 26.65
N LEU A 210 -17.66 23.22 25.79
CA LEU A 210 -16.88 24.36 25.32
C LEU A 210 -17.75 25.38 24.58
N ARG A 211 -18.72 24.94 23.76
CA ARG A 211 -19.68 25.83 23.10
C ARG A 211 -20.61 26.56 24.08
N GLY A 212 -20.94 25.94 25.22
CA GLY A 212 -21.72 26.61 26.26
C GLY A 212 -20.95 27.74 26.96
N ILE A 213 -19.62 27.65 27.00
CA ILE A 213 -18.72 28.63 27.64
C ILE A 213 -18.23 29.69 26.64
N GLY A 214 -18.11 29.32 25.37
CA GLY A 214 -17.59 30.17 24.30
C GLY A 214 -18.54 30.27 23.11
N GLU A 215 -17.96 30.28 21.92
CA GLU A 215 -18.70 30.41 20.66
C GLU A 215 -18.13 29.49 19.59
N SER A 216 -19.01 28.89 18.78
CA SER A 216 -18.55 28.13 17.61
C SER A 216 -18.09 29.11 16.53
N ILE A 217 -16.91 28.87 15.98
CA ILE A 217 -16.32 29.76 14.99
C ILE A 217 -15.94 29.00 13.72
N PRO A 218 -15.99 29.66 12.54
CA PRO A 218 -15.32 29.13 11.36
C PRO A 218 -13.80 29.22 11.53
N VAL A 219 -13.08 28.21 11.03
CA VAL A 219 -11.62 28.19 11.00
C VAL A 219 -11.13 27.76 9.62
N SER A 220 -9.92 28.17 9.26
CA SER A 220 -9.26 27.70 8.03
C SER A 220 -9.03 26.20 8.11
N THR A 221 -9.69 25.45 7.25
CA THR A 221 -9.52 23.99 7.16
C THR A 221 -8.48 23.60 6.12
N ILE A 222 -7.97 22.37 6.23
CA ILE A 222 -7.11 21.73 5.26
C ILE A 222 -7.75 20.44 4.80
N SER A 223 -7.55 20.08 3.54
CA SER A 223 -7.98 18.79 3.00
C SER A 223 -6.77 17.88 2.80
N LYS A 224 -6.86 16.64 3.29
CA LYS A 224 -5.85 15.61 3.02
C LYS A 224 -6.49 14.41 2.33
N HIS A 225 -5.81 13.93 1.30
CA HIS A 225 -6.05 12.64 0.68
C HIS A 225 -5.34 11.58 1.54
N THR A 226 -6.06 10.97 2.49
CA THR A 226 -5.49 9.95 3.37
C THR A 226 -5.43 8.61 2.63
N ARG A 227 -4.28 7.96 2.78
CA ARG A 227 -4.10 6.56 2.43
C ARG A 227 -4.06 5.81 3.74
N ASP A 228 -5.10 5.01 3.95
CA ASP A 228 -5.27 4.12 5.08
C ASP A 228 -5.55 2.73 4.52
N GLU A 229 -5.15 1.69 5.23
CA GLU A 229 -5.34 0.29 4.87
C GLU A 229 -5.87 -0.42 6.11
N VAL A 230 -6.77 -1.39 5.93
CA VAL A 230 -7.28 -2.26 7.00
C VAL A 230 -6.90 -3.68 6.61
N LEU A 231 -5.79 -4.17 7.18
CA LEU A 231 -5.20 -5.45 6.79
C LEU A 231 -5.25 -6.42 7.94
N TYR A 232 -5.65 -7.65 7.67
CA TYR A 232 -5.85 -8.65 8.71
C TYR A 232 -5.50 -10.03 8.21
N HIS A 233 -4.71 -10.77 9.00
CA HIS A 233 -4.50 -12.20 8.81
C HIS A 233 -4.24 -12.88 10.14
N CYS A 234 -5.14 -13.79 10.53
CA CYS A 234 -5.03 -14.62 11.74
C CYS A 234 -4.59 -13.78 12.97
N ALA A 235 -5.36 -12.75 13.29
CA ALA A 235 -5.08 -11.78 14.36
C ALA A 235 -6.33 -11.52 15.23
N GLU A 236 -6.21 -10.74 16.30
CA GLU A 236 -7.40 -10.23 17.02
C GLU A 236 -7.94 -8.97 16.35
N SER A 237 -7.03 -8.02 16.06
CA SER A 237 -7.32 -6.72 15.47
C SER A 237 -6.53 -6.51 14.17
N PRO A 238 -7.11 -5.81 13.17
CA PRO A 238 -6.43 -5.51 11.93
C PRO A 238 -5.25 -4.56 12.16
N TRP A 239 -4.23 -4.66 11.32
CA TRP A 239 -3.30 -3.57 11.15
C TRP A 239 -4.03 -2.38 10.53
N GLN A 240 -3.83 -1.22 11.15
CA GLN A 240 -4.24 0.08 10.63
C GLN A 240 -3.08 1.04 10.76
N ARG A 241 -3.09 2.06 9.91
CA ARG A 241 -2.13 3.14 10.00
C ARG A 241 -2.28 3.89 11.31
N SER A 242 -1.15 4.21 11.95
CA SER A 242 -1.10 4.91 13.22
C SER A 242 -1.92 6.21 13.22
N PRO A 243 -2.89 6.36 14.15
CA PRO A 243 -3.58 7.64 14.41
C PRO A 243 -2.62 8.80 14.67
N MET A 244 -1.53 8.54 15.42
CA MET A 244 -0.50 9.56 15.72
C MET A 244 0.19 10.07 14.44
N SER A 245 0.42 9.20 13.46
CA SER A 245 0.97 9.59 12.15
C SER A 245 0.08 10.60 11.41
N LEU A 246 -1.24 10.50 11.53
CA LEU A 246 -2.14 11.51 10.97
C LEU A 246 -2.10 12.81 11.80
N LEU A 247 -2.18 12.70 13.13
CA LEU A 247 -2.15 13.86 14.02
C LEU A 247 -0.92 14.74 13.75
N VAL A 248 0.27 14.14 13.76
CA VAL A 248 1.53 14.84 13.47
C VAL A 248 1.45 15.56 12.12
N ARG A 249 0.96 14.90 11.06
CA ARG A 249 0.87 15.51 9.72
C ARG A 249 -0.16 16.63 9.63
N VAL A 250 -1.28 16.55 10.35
CA VAL A 250 -2.31 17.59 10.39
C VAL A 250 -1.82 18.77 11.21
N ALA A 251 -1.36 18.52 12.44
CA ALA A 251 -0.87 19.55 13.35
C ALA A 251 0.33 20.30 12.76
N LEU A 252 1.31 19.60 12.16
CA LEU A 252 2.43 20.24 11.47
C LEU A 252 1.99 21.13 10.31
N GLN A 253 1.01 20.70 9.51
CA GLN A 253 0.52 21.54 8.42
C GLN A 253 -0.16 22.79 8.97
N LEU A 254 -1.03 22.63 9.97
CA LEU A 254 -1.77 23.76 10.53
C LEU A 254 -0.84 24.75 11.23
N VAL A 255 0.10 24.29 12.05
CA VAL A 255 1.03 25.19 12.77
C VAL A 255 1.98 25.91 11.81
N ILE A 256 2.49 25.22 10.79
CA ILE A 256 3.38 25.85 9.80
C ILE A 256 2.60 26.81 8.92
N SER A 257 1.51 26.37 8.28
CA SER A 257 0.78 27.21 7.32
C SER A 257 0.02 28.38 7.97
N ARG A 258 -0.28 28.32 9.27
CA ARG A 258 -0.92 29.44 10.01
C ARG A 258 0.09 30.35 10.71
N SER A 259 1.38 30.02 10.69
CA SER A 259 2.44 30.90 11.19
C SER A 259 2.66 32.07 10.21
N PRO A 260 3.02 33.27 10.69
CA PRO A 260 3.18 34.46 9.84
C PRO A 260 4.19 34.31 8.71
N ASP A 261 5.25 33.54 8.95
CA ASP A 261 6.36 33.27 8.03
C ASP A 261 6.32 31.85 7.45
N GLY A 262 5.21 31.15 7.62
CA GLY A 262 5.03 29.81 7.13
C GLY A 262 4.18 29.75 5.87
N SER A 263 4.21 28.58 5.22
CA SER A 263 3.46 28.34 4.00
C SER A 263 3.08 26.86 3.88
N TYR A 264 2.23 26.55 2.90
CA TYR A 264 1.91 25.16 2.58
C TYR A 264 3.12 24.45 1.95
N GLU A 265 3.89 25.18 1.15
CA GLU A 265 5.11 24.74 0.48
C GLU A 265 6.18 24.37 1.53
N LEU A 266 6.38 25.24 2.53
CA LEU A 266 7.30 24.97 3.65
C LEU A 266 6.90 23.68 4.39
N TYR A 267 5.62 23.47 4.65
CA TYR A 267 5.14 22.22 5.24
C TYR A 267 5.50 21.00 4.36
N LYS A 268 5.38 21.10 3.03
CA LYS A 268 5.74 19.99 2.14
C LYS A 268 7.23 19.71 2.15
N GLU A 269 8.05 20.75 2.14
CA GLU A 269 9.51 20.63 2.25
C GLU A 269 9.92 19.98 3.58
N VAL A 270 9.30 20.40 4.69
CA VAL A 270 9.46 19.76 6.01
C VAL A 270 9.08 18.28 5.98
N ILE A 271 7.96 17.90 5.36
CA ILE A 271 7.58 16.48 5.26
C ILE A 271 8.57 15.68 4.43
N VAL A 272 9.10 16.25 3.33
CA VAL A 272 10.16 15.59 2.55
C VAL A 272 11.41 15.41 3.41
N PHE A 273 11.82 16.43 4.16
CA PHE A 273 12.96 16.34 5.05
C PHE A 273 12.78 15.28 6.14
N VAL A 274 11.63 15.22 6.81
CA VAL A 274 11.32 14.19 7.82
C VAL A 274 11.40 12.78 7.22
N MET A 275 10.88 12.60 5.99
CA MET A 275 10.95 11.32 5.29
C MET A 275 12.40 10.96 4.90
N THR A 276 13.19 11.92 4.42
CA THR A 276 14.62 11.75 4.13
C THR A 276 15.40 11.38 5.39
N HIS A 277 15.13 12.04 6.52
CA HIS A 277 15.76 11.73 7.79
C HIS A 277 15.49 10.28 8.22
N LEU A 278 14.26 9.80 8.07
CA LEU A 278 13.92 8.40 8.31
C LEU A 278 14.60 7.45 7.32
N LEU A 279 14.76 7.83 6.04
CA LEU A 279 15.53 7.06 5.05
C LEU A 279 17.00 6.92 5.46
N GLY A 280 17.63 7.97 5.99
CA GLY A 280 19.00 7.92 6.49
C GLY A 280 19.21 6.90 7.61
N LYS A 281 18.16 6.64 8.40
CA LYS A 281 18.17 5.61 9.47
C LYS A 281 17.88 4.20 8.98
N ALA A 282 17.39 4.04 7.76
CA ALA A 282 16.91 2.76 7.22
C ALA A 282 17.98 1.96 6.44
N SER A 283 19.26 2.33 6.51
CA SER A 283 20.35 1.70 5.75
C SER A 283 20.51 0.18 6.00
N HIS A 284 20.04 -0.31 7.15
CA HIS A 284 20.07 -1.72 7.54
C HIS A 284 18.80 -2.49 7.16
N LEU A 285 17.75 -1.81 6.67
CA LEU A 285 16.51 -2.46 6.24
C LEU A 285 16.71 -3.23 4.93
N PRO A 286 15.76 -4.13 4.57
CA PRO A 286 15.78 -4.80 3.28
C PRO A 286 15.84 -3.85 2.07
N THR A 287 16.43 -4.32 0.98
CA THR A 287 16.74 -3.51 -0.21
C THR A 287 15.48 -2.93 -0.86
N GLU A 288 14.41 -3.71 -0.91
CA GLU A 288 13.09 -3.32 -1.40
C GLU A 288 12.48 -2.19 -0.57
N THR A 289 12.66 -2.23 0.77
CA THR A 289 12.18 -1.17 1.66
C THR A 289 12.93 0.14 1.39
N ILE A 290 14.27 0.08 1.33
CA ILE A 290 15.11 1.25 1.00
C ILE A 290 14.73 1.83 -0.37
N TYR A 291 14.53 0.97 -1.37
CA TYR A 291 14.12 1.39 -2.71
C TYR A 291 12.77 2.12 -2.69
N VAL A 292 11.75 1.55 -2.04
CA VAL A 292 10.41 2.16 -1.92
C VAL A 292 10.49 3.52 -1.21
N MET A 293 11.28 3.60 -0.14
CA MET A 293 11.48 4.85 0.59
C MET A 293 12.14 5.91 -0.29
N LYS A 294 13.27 5.57 -0.93
CA LYS A 294 14.00 6.42 -1.87
C LYS A 294 13.09 6.94 -2.99
N ALA A 295 12.37 6.03 -3.65
CA ALA A 295 11.46 6.38 -4.74
C ALA A 295 10.39 7.37 -4.26
N LYS A 296 9.78 7.13 -3.09
CA LYS A 296 8.75 8.01 -2.54
C LYS A 296 9.27 9.40 -2.19
N VAL A 297 10.48 9.51 -1.64
CA VAL A 297 11.14 10.80 -1.38
C VAL A 297 11.44 11.52 -2.70
N HIS A 298 12.07 10.82 -3.66
CA HIS A 298 12.41 11.39 -4.96
C HIS A 298 11.18 11.94 -5.70
N TRP A 299 10.08 11.17 -5.77
CA TRP A 299 8.83 11.62 -6.38
C TRP A 299 8.21 12.84 -5.69
N ARG A 300 8.34 12.95 -4.36
CA ARG A 300 7.86 14.13 -3.63
C ARG A 300 8.72 15.35 -3.92
N LEU A 301 10.03 15.17 -4.02
CA LEU A 301 10.96 16.24 -4.36
C LEU A 301 10.67 16.78 -5.77
N GLN A 302 10.49 15.90 -6.76
CA GLN A 302 10.09 16.32 -8.11
C GLN A 302 8.78 17.13 -8.14
N LYS A 303 7.78 16.73 -7.33
CA LYS A 303 6.52 17.48 -7.22
C LYS A 303 6.72 18.88 -6.61
N LEU A 304 7.69 19.04 -5.72
CA LEU A 304 8.01 20.34 -5.14
C LEU A 304 8.76 21.24 -6.11
N SER A 305 9.70 20.67 -6.89
CA SER A 305 10.43 21.42 -7.92
C SER A 305 9.51 22.04 -8.97
N GLY A 306 8.32 21.47 -9.21
CA GLY A 306 7.31 22.04 -10.10
C GLY A 306 6.38 23.07 -9.46
N ALA A 307 6.43 23.29 -8.14
CA ALA A 307 5.47 24.12 -7.39
C ALA A 307 5.95 25.57 -7.16
N GLY A 308 7.24 25.86 -7.36
CA GLY A 308 7.81 27.19 -7.14
C GLY A 308 9.25 27.15 -6.64
N PRO A 309 9.83 28.30 -6.30
CA PRO A 309 11.17 28.36 -5.70
C PRO A 309 11.18 27.68 -4.31
N PRO A 310 12.30 27.08 -3.91
CA PRO A 310 12.44 26.43 -2.61
C PRO A 310 12.35 27.45 -1.46
N THR A 311 11.65 27.08 -0.39
CA THR A 311 11.53 27.89 0.83
C THR A 311 12.70 27.65 1.78
N LEU A 312 13.17 26.40 1.87
CA LEU A 312 14.31 26.02 2.69
C LEU A 312 15.65 26.31 1.99
N PRO A 313 16.75 26.53 2.76
CA PRO A 313 18.07 26.78 2.19
C PRO A 313 18.63 25.61 1.38
N SER A 314 19.52 25.91 0.42
CA SER A 314 20.18 24.91 -0.43
C SER A 314 20.93 23.83 0.36
N SER A 315 21.43 24.13 1.56
CA SER A 315 22.08 23.14 2.46
C SER A 315 21.16 21.95 2.77
N VAL A 316 19.86 22.21 2.96
CA VAL A 316 18.84 21.20 3.23
C VAL A 316 18.66 20.30 2.01
N TYR A 317 18.59 20.88 0.81
CA TYR A 317 18.48 20.13 -0.45
C TYR A 317 19.73 19.29 -0.74
N THR A 318 20.92 19.81 -0.42
CA THR A 318 22.17 19.04 -0.51
C THR A 318 22.15 17.83 0.42
N ASN A 319 21.66 17.98 1.65
CA ASN A 319 21.50 16.86 2.58
C ASN A 319 20.50 15.80 2.06
N ILE A 320 19.36 16.25 1.50
CA ILE A 320 18.37 15.37 0.89
C ILE A 320 18.99 14.58 -0.27
N ASN A 321 19.68 15.26 -1.19
CA ASN A 321 20.31 14.62 -2.34
C ASN A 321 21.42 13.65 -1.92
N SER A 322 22.24 14.01 -0.93
CA SER A 322 23.27 13.12 -0.37
C SER A 322 22.66 11.84 0.23
N THR A 323 21.56 11.96 0.97
CA THR A 323 20.86 10.81 1.55
C THR A 323 20.25 9.90 0.47
N LEU A 324 19.66 10.50 -0.58
CA LEU A 324 19.14 9.75 -1.73
C LEU A 324 20.25 9.03 -2.50
N GLN A 325 21.40 9.67 -2.67
CA GLN A 325 22.57 9.08 -3.32
C GLN A 325 23.08 7.89 -2.52
N HIS A 326 23.28 8.07 -1.20
CA HIS A 326 23.70 6.98 -0.31
C HIS A 326 22.74 5.78 -0.35
N ALA A 327 21.42 6.04 -0.36
CA ALA A 327 20.43 4.98 -0.51
C ALA A 327 20.53 4.28 -1.88
N SER A 328 20.84 5.02 -2.95
CA SER A 328 21.06 4.46 -4.28
C SER A 328 22.31 3.59 -4.34
N ASP A 329 23.40 4.05 -3.75
CA ASP A 329 24.67 3.32 -3.68
C ASP A 329 24.48 2.02 -2.88
N THR A 330 23.76 2.09 -1.76
CA THR A 330 23.42 0.91 -0.94
C THR A 330 22.65 -0.13 -1.74
N VAL A 331 21.59 0.28 -2.46
CA VAL A 331 20.79 -0.65 -3.28
C VAL A 331 21.64 -1.24 -4.41
N SER A 332 22.45 -0.42 -5.07
CA SER A 332 23.28 -0.85 -6.20
C SER A 332 24.38 -1.83 -5.78
N ALA A 333 25.04 -1.57 -4.65
CA ALA A 333 26.06 -2.46 -4.09
C ALA A 333 25.49 -3.83 -3.69
N ARG A 334 24.30 -3.84 -3.08
CA ARG A 334 23.60 -5.09 -2.75
C ARG A 334 23.19 -5.85 -4.01
N TRP A 335 22.68 -5.15 -5.03
CA TRP A 335 22.33 -5.77 -6.31
C TRP A 335 23.55 -6.39 -7.01
N ALA A 336 24.67 -5.66 -7.10
CA ALA A 336 25.93 -6.18 -7.66
C ALA A 336 26.46 -7.39 -6.88
N THR A 337 26.17 -7.50 -5.58
CA THR A 337 26.54 -8.67 -4.78
C THR A 337 25.65 -9.87 -5.12
N ILE A 338 24.33 -9.67 -5.26
CA ILE A 338 23.40 -10.72 -5.69
C ILE A 338 23.77 -11.22 -7.10
N GLN A 339 24.04 -10.30 -8.05
CA GLN A 339 24.44 -10.67 -9.41
C GLN A 339 25.72 -11.49 -9.45
N ARG A 340 26.71 -11.17 -8.59
CA ARG A 340 27.95 -11.97 -8.50
C ARG A 340 27.72 -13.34 -7.88
N GLN A 341 26.77 -13.47 -6.95
CA GLN A 341 26.44 -14.75 -6.30
C GLN A 341 25.61 -15.67 -7.21
N ASP A 342 24.70 -15.10 -8.00
CA ASP A 342 23.92 -15.83 -9.03
C ASP A 342 24.62 -15.80 -10.39
N ALA A 343 25.90 -15.40 -10.45
CA ALA A 343 26.69 -15.49 -11.66
C ALA A 343 26.87 -16.98 -11.99
N ARG A 344 26.03 -17.47 -12.88
CA ARG A 344 26.15 -18.81 -13.43
C ARG A 344 27.19 -18.76 -14.52
N ASP A 345 28.16 -19.66 -14.43
CA ASP A 345 28.93 -20.05 -15.60
C ASP A 345 27.98 -20.83 -16.51
N MET A 346 27.26 -20.09 -17.36
CA MET A 346 26.52 -20.72 -18.44
C MET A 346 27.60 -21.13 -19.44
N GLN A 347 27.91 -22.43 -19.49
CA GLN A 347 28.76 -23.02 -20.52
C GLN A 347 28.03 -22.94 -21.86
N LEU A 348 27.93 -21.72 -22.41
CA LEU A 348 27.30 -21.44 -23.70
C LEU A 348 28.20 -21.88 -24.85
N ASP A 349 29.47 -22.22 -24.57
CA ASP A 349 30.40 -22.77 -25.55
C ASP A 349 29.87 -24.09 -26.14
N ASP A 350 29.17 -24.91 -25.35
CA ASP A 350 28.53 -26.13 -25.83
C ASP A 350 27.40 -25.82 -26.84
N LEU A 351 26.73 -24.67 -26.69
CA LEU A 351 25.71 -24.22 -27.65
C LEU A 351 26.32 -23.76 -28.98
N ALA A 352 27.62 -23.44 -29.02
CA ALA A 352 28.30 -23.07 -30.26
C ALA A 352 28.52 -24.26 -31.19
N THR A 353 28.38 -25.50 -30.69
CA THR A 353 28.49 -26.74 -31.48
C THR A 353 27.15 -27.24 -32.00
N LEU A 354 26.03 -26.61 -31.63
CA LEU A 354 24.72 -26.93 -32.18
C LEU A 354 24.65 -26.49 -33.64
N ASP A 355 24.25 -27.42 -34.50
CA ASP A 355 23.99 -27.16 -35.91
C ASP A 355 22.51 -27.38 -36.14
N PHE A 356 21.72 -26.30 -36.09
CA PHE A 356 20.27 -26.41 -36.19
C PHE A 356 19.79 -27.02 -37.51
N GLU A 357 20.57 -27.00 -38.59
CA GLU A 357 20.19 -27.68 -39.83
C GLU A 357 20.48 -29.18 -39.70
N GLU A 358 21.70 -29.58 -39.36
CA GLU A 358 22.07 -31.00 -39.23
C GLU A 358 21.36 -31.70 -38.05
N ASP A 359 21.15 -31.01 -36.93
CA ASP A 359 20.45 -31.53 -35.74
C ASP A 359 18.95 -31.73 -35.98
N THR A 360 18.39 -31.23 -37.10
CA THR A 360 17.03 -31.55 -37.55
C THR A 360 16.97 -32.74 -38.49
N LEU A 361 18.11 -33.21 -38.99
CA LEU A 361 18.22 -34.36 -39.88
C LEU A 361 18.41 -35.64 -39.06
N VAL A 362 17.39 -36.50 -39.08
CA VAL A 362 17.47 -37.82 -38.45
C VAL A 362 17.70 -38.87 -39.52
N ALA A 363 18.89 -39.48 -39.52
CA ALA A 363 19.15 -40.66 -40.32
C ALA A 363 18.30 -41.83 -39.81
N LEU A 364 17.55 -42.48 -40.70
CA LEU A 364 16.73 -43.65 -40.39
C LEU A 364 17.19 -44.83 -41.26
N PRO A 365 18.35 -45.45 -40.94
CA PRO A 365 19.01 -46.41 -41.83
C PRO A 365 18.12 -47.61 -42.19
N ALA A 366 17.29 -48.06 -41.24
CA ALA A 366 16.35 -49.15 -41.45
C ALA A 366 15.23 -48.79 -42.45
N LEU A 367 14.77 -47.53 -42.44
CA LEU A 367 13.80 -47.04 -43.42
C LEU A 367 14.45 -46.91 -44.79
N ASP A 368 15.68 -46.37 -44.86
CA ASP A 368 16.41 -46.25 -46.11
C ASP A 368 16.73 -47.62 -46.73
N GLU A 369 17.07 -48.61 -45.89
CA GLU A 369 17.27 -50.00 -46.30
C GLU A 369 15.98 -50.63 -46.80
N TYR A 370 14.86 -50.40 -46.11
CA TYR A 370 13.55 -50.86 -46.56
C TYR A 370 13.15 -50.26 -47.91
N ILE A 371 13.35 -48.95 -48.11
CA ILE A 371 13.05 -48.27 -49.39
C ILE A 371 13.94 -48.83 -50.50
N ARG A 372 15.25 -48.98 -50.26
CA ARG A 372 16.18 -49.60 -51.22
C ARG A 372 15.76 -51.04 -51.57
N ALA A 373 15.38 -51.83 -50.58
CA ALA A 373 14.87 -53.19 -50.77
C ALA A 373 13.55 -53.22 -51.57
N THR A 374 12.72 -52.18 -51.44
CA THR A 374 11.47 -52.07 -52.19
C THR A 374 11.71 -51.71 -53.65
N LEU A 375 12.68 -50.84 -53.93
CA LEU A 375 13.08 -50.47 -55.29
C LEU A 375 13.82 -51.60 -56.02
N SER A 376 14.51 -52.48 -55.29
CA SER A 376 15.20 -53.64 -55.86
C SER A 376 14.29 -54.88 -56.02
N ARG A 377 13.03 -54.82 -55.58
CA ARG A 377 12.03 -55.83 -55.94
C ARG A 377 11.84 -55.77 -57.45
N GLN A 378 12.41 -56.75 -58.16
CA GLN A 378 12.01 -57.02 -59.53
C GLN A 378 10.51 -57.30 -59.51
N HIS A 379 9.76 -56.55 -60.30
CA HIS A 379 8.39 -56.93 -60.65
C HIS A 379 8.50 -58.29 -61.34
N ASP A 380 8.21 -59.37 -60.61
CA ASP A 380 8.00 -60.66 -61.22
C ASP A 380 6.89 -60.47 -62.25
N SER A 381 7.29 -60.46 -63.51
CA SER A 381 6.40 -60.34 -64.67
C SER A 381 5.70 -61.68 -64.91
N LEU A 382 5.27 -62.34 -63.84
CA LEU A 382 4.34 -63.44 -63.92
C LEU A 382 3.01 -62.82 -64.29
N ARG A 383 2.70 -62.78 -65.60
CA ARG A 383 1.34 -62.58 -66.08
C ARG A 383 0.46 -63.59 -65.33
N PRO A 384 -0.44 -63.16 -64.42
CA PRO A 384 -1.44 -64.09 -63.93
C PRO A 384 -2.30 -64.45 -65.14
N CYS A 385 -2.25 -65.72 -65.56
CA CYS A 385 -3.15 -66.24 -66.59
C CYS A 385 -4.54 -66.39 -65.95
N PHE A 386 -5.20 -65.28 -65.69
CA PHE A 386 -6.61 -65.26 -65.34
C PHE A 386 -7.40 -65.17 -66.65
N LEU A 387 -7.87 -66.32 -67.13
CA LEU A 387 -8.81 -66.42 -68.23
C LEU A 387 -10.19 -66.75 -67.64
N PRO A 388 -11.05 -65.75 -67.38
CA PRO A 388 -12.41 -66.03 -66.93
C PRO A 388 -13.18 -66.74 -68.05
N CYS A 389 -13.63 -67.98 -67.81
CA CYS A 389 -14.54 -68.69 -68.71
C CYS A 389 -15.99 -68.33 -68.34
N SER A 390 -16.70 -67.66 -69.25
CA SER A 390 -18.13 -67.37 -69.07
C SER A 390 -18.97 -68.62 -69.38
N GLN A 391 -19.98 -68.89 -68.55
CA GLN A 391 -20.97 -69.95 -68.78
C GLN A 391 -22.23 -69.43 -69.52
N THR A 392 -22.14 -68.27 -70.17
CA THR A 392 -23.25 -67.73 -70.97
C THR A 392 -23.37 -68.46 -72.30
N ILE A 393 -24.59 -68.86 -72.65
CA ILE A 393 -24.89 -69.56 -73.91
C ILE A 393 -25.03 -68.50 -75.02
N ALA A 394 -24.37 -68.74 -76.15
CA ALA A 394 -24.49 -67.93 -77.35
C ALA A 394 -25.36 -68.68 -78.37
N HIS A 395 -26.37 -68.02 -78.92
CA HIS A 395 -27.24 -68.59 -79.95
C HIS A 395 -26.86 -68.01 -81.32
N ASN A 396 -26.95 -68.85 -82.35
CA ASN A 396 -26.78 -68.41 -83.73
C ASN A 396 -28.13 -67.88 -84.25
N LEU A 397 -28.14 -66.68 -84.83
CA LEU A 397 -29.35 -65.97 -85.24
C LEU A 397 -30.12 -66.66 -86.37
N ASP A 398 -29.45 -67.50 -87.16
CA ASP A 398 -30.02 -68.15 -88.35
C ASP A 398 -30.58 -69.55 -88.07
N GLY A 399 -30.76 -69.94 -86.80
CA GLY A 399 -31.29 -71.25 -86.43
C GLY A 399 -32.01 -71.26 -85.08
N LEU A 400 -32.89 -72.25 -84.88
CA LEU A 400 -33.58 -72.42 -83.61
C LEU A 400 -32.57 -72.74 -82.49
N PRO A 401 -32.68 -72.08 -81.33
CA PRO A 401 -31.73 -72.25 -80.23
C PRO A 401 -31.82 -73.64 -79.59
N ASN A 402 -30.67 -74.32 -79.44
CA ASN A 402 -30.56 -75.58 -78.73
C ASN A 402 -30.63 -75.33 -77.21
N LEU A 403 -31.69 -75.82 -76.55
CA LEU A 403 -31.85 -75.73 -75.11
C LEU A 403 -30.97 -76.79 -74.41
N PRO A 404 -30.18 -76.41 -73.38
CA PRO A 404 -29.36 -77.35 -72.63
C PRO A 404 -30.23 -78.33 -71.82
N GLY A 405 -29.74 -79.56 -71.65
CA GLY A 405 -30.51 -80.64 -71.00
C GLY A 405 -30.82 -80.41 -69.51
N ASN A 406 -30.05 -79.55 -68.81
CA ASN A 406 -30.26 -79.13 -67.43
C ASN A 406 -29.88 -77.64 -67.27
N ASN A 407 -30.45 -76.96 -66.26
CA ASN A 407 -30.15 -75.55 -65.96
C ASN A 407 -28.76 -75.37 -65.32
N SER A 408 -28.16 -74.19 -65.51
CA SER A 408 -26.91 -73.77 -64.85
C SER A 408 -27.06 -73.78 -63.33
N GLU A 409 -26.12 -74.40 -62.62
CA GLU A 409 -26.11 -74.41 -61.14
C GLU A 409 -25.72 -73.03 -60.55
N ASP A 410 -25.13 -72.13 -61.35
CA ASP A 410 -24.79 -70.76 -60.95
C ASP A 410 -25.95 -69.78 -61.26
N PRO A 411 -26.62 -69.21 -60.23
CA PRO A 411 -27.84 -68.41 -60.39
C PRO A 411 -27.75 -67.19 -61.32
N PRO A 412 -26.66 -66.40 -61.36
CA PRO A 412 -26.55 -65.23 -62.24
C PRO A 412 -26.50 -65.63 -63.72
N HIS A 413 -25.75 -66.69 -64.05
CA HIS A 413 -25.65 -67.19 -65.42
C HIS A 413 -26.96 -67.83 -65.88
N ALA A 414 -27.70 -68.49 -64.99
CA ALA A 414 -29.03 -69.01 -65.30
C ALA A 414 -30.01 -67.88 -65.69
N ALA A 415 -30.03 -66.78 -64.93
CA ALA A 415 -30.88 -65.64 -65.23
C ALA A 415 -30.52 -64.96 -66.56
N VAL A 416 -29.22 -64.76 -66.83
CA VAL A 416 -28.75 -64.15 -68.09
C VAL A 416 -29.06 -65.03 -69.31
N ASN A 417 -28.92 -66.35 -69.18
CA ASN A 417 -29.25 -67.26 -70.28
C ASN A 417 -30.77 -67.30 -70.57
N LEU A 418 -31.61 -67.22 -69.53
CA LEU A 418 -33.07 -67.10 -69.69
C LEU A 418 -33.48 -65.82 -70.43
N MET A 419 -32.92 -64.66 -70.03
CA MET A 419 -33.21 -63.38 -70.70
C MET A 419 -32.77 -63.34 -72.17
N ARG A 420 -31.86 -64.21 -72.61
CA ARG A 420 -31.44 -64.28 -74.02
C ARG A 420 -32.37 -65.10 -74.91
N PHE A 421 -33.37 -65.77 -74.33
CA PHE A 421 -34.41 -66.51 -75.07
C PHE A 421 -35.69 -65.68 -75.30
N GLU A 422 -35.90 -64.60 -74.56
CA GLU A 422 -36.89 -63.54 -74.88
C GLU A 422 -36.36 -62.67 -76.02
#